data_AF-A0A0F9K5S7-F1
#
_entry.id   AF-A0A0F9K5S7-F1
#
_cell.length_a   1.000
_cell.length_b   1.000
_cell.length_c   1.000
_cell.angle_alpha   90.00
_cell.angle_beta   90.00
_cell.angle_gamma   90.00
#
_symmetry.space_group_name_H-M   'P 1'
#
loop_
_entity.id
_entity.type
_entity.pdbx_description
1 polymer ?
#
loop_
_entity_poly.entity_id
_entity_poly.type
_entity_poly.pdbx_seq_one_letter_code
_entity_poly.pdbx_strand_id
1 'polypeptide(L)'
;TDATNLTLERVWGGTTIASVNYEIFLAYVTVPSDFHSFLTVVDAKQNWQLHLNRQQVELNSFDPQRSNSGNPWWVLFRDYDTVSSPPLPRYEVWPHVKQEYVLFFLYETRAEDLWDTGAALPRYIRGDILLDMALAEASRWPGPSAANPNPGYSLSLYATHIAKVEQALNLLELQDDEVFAQDYSRFLELPFAPFDASFMQRHDFELSDY
;
A
#
# COMPACT_ATOMS: atom_id res chain seq x y z
N THR A 1 -17.70 23.44 5.52
CA THR A 1 -18.96 22.73 5.74
C THR A 1 -18.85 22.06 7.09
N ASP A 2 -19.69 22.44 8.05
CA ASP A 2 -19.61 21.96 9.43
C ASP A 2 -19.68 20.44 9.47
N ALA A 3 -18.69 19.82 10.12
CA ALA A 3 -18.43 18.39 10.13
C ALA A 3 -19.46 17.57 10.95
N THR A 4 -20.57 18.16 11.35
CA THR A 4 -21.51 17.57 12.31
C THR A 4 -22.93 17.40 11.79
N ASN A 5 -23.31 17.95 10.64
CA ASN A 5 -24.68 17.84 10.14
C ASN A 5 -24.73 17.58 8.63
N LEU A 6 -25.25 16.41 8.24
CA LEU A 6 -25.68 16.09 6.88
C LEU A 6 -27.21 16.08 6.84
N THR A 7 -27.81 17.10 6.23
CA THR A 7 -29.28 17.20 6.09
C THR A 7 -29.71 16.57 4.75
N LEU A 8 -30.41 15.43 4.79
CA LEU A 8 -31.03 14.81 3.61
C LEU A 8 -32.39 15.45 3.35
N GLU A 9 -32.47 16.39 2.41
CA GLU A 9 -33.65 17.25 2.26
C GLU A 9 -34.86 16.63 1.53
N ARG A 10 -34.76 15.41 0.96
CA ARG A 10 -35.94 14.64 0.53
C ARG A 10 -35.59 13.22 0.12
N VAL A 11 -36.18 12.24 0.81
CA VAL A 11 -36.25 10.86 0.30
C VAL A 11 -37.33 10.83 -0.79
N TRP A 12 -36.97 10.40 -2.00
CA TRP A 12 -37.95 10.11 -3.05
C TRP A 12 -38.66 8.80 -2.68
N GLY A 13 -39.80 8.88 -1.97
CA GLY A 13 -40.57 7.70 -1.55
C GLY A 13 -41.59 7.99 -0.43
N GLY A 14 -42.64 7.17 -0.34
CA GLY A 14 -43.69 7.25 0.68
C GLY A 14 -43.29 6.68 2.04
N THR A 15 -44.11 6.94 3.07
CA THR A 15 -43.86 6.62 4.48
C THR A 15 -43.61 5.13 4.69
N THR A 16 -42.34 4.75 4.84
CA THR A 16 -41.96 3.39 5.23
C THR A 16 -41.90 3.34 6.76
N ILE A 17 -43.02 2.98 7.40
CA ILE A 17 -43.18 2.69 8.84
C ILE A 17 -42.72 3.81 9.81
N ALA A 18 -43.63 4.30 10.65
CA ALA A 18 -43.27 5.24 11.71
C ALA A 18 -42.33 4.58 12.74
N SER A 19 -41.25 5.29 13.13
CA SER A 19 -40.22 4.86 14.10
C SER A 19 -39.08 3.96 13.57
N VAL A 20 -38.69 4.11 12.30
CA VAL A 20 -37.40 3.55 11.86
C VAL A 20 -36.27 4.44 12.37
N ASN A 21 -35.54 3.94 13.37
CA ASN A 21 -34.26 4.53 13.78
C ASN A 21 -33.30 4.41 12.59
N TYR A 22 -32.73 5.52 12.14
CA TYR A 22 -31.67 5.53 11.12
C TYR A 22 -30.31 5.66 11.82
N GLU A 23 -29.31 4.97 11.28
CA GLU A 23 -27.92 5.06 11.73
C GLU A 23 -27.10 5.57 10.55
N ILE A 24 -26.38 6.68 10.74
CA ILE A 24 -25.42 7.19 9.76
C ILE A 24 -24.05 6.67 10.19
N PHE A 25 -23.37 5.96 9.30
CA PHE A 25 -22.03 5.45 9.54
C PHE A 25 -21.10 5.84 8.39
N LEU A 26 -19.81 5.94 8.70
CA LEU A 26 -18.77 6.16 7.70
C LEU A 26 -18.36 4.81 7.10
N ALA A 27 -18.87 4.50 5.91
CA ALA A 27 -18.57 3.23 5.24
C ALA A 27 -17.21 3.21 4.53
N TYR A 28 -16.67 4.39 4.20
CA TYR A 28 -15.53 4.53 3.30
C TYR A 28 -14.36 5.21 4.00
N VAL A 29 -13.18 4.66 3.76
CA VAL A 29 -11.91 5.17 4.27
C VAL A 29 -11.07 5.67 3.10
N THR A 30 -10.54 6.88 3.23
CA THR A 30 -9.56 7.47 2.30
C THR A 30 -8.15 7.15 2.77
N VAL A 31 -7.30 6.74 1.84
CA VAL A 31 -5.89 6.43 2.10
C VAL A 31 -5.03 7.71 2.16
N PRO A 32 -3.79 7.62 2.68
CA PRO A 32 -2.79 8.69 2.57
C PRO A 32 -2.52 9.12 1.12
N SER A 33 -2.04 10.35 0.92
CA SER A 33 -1.84 10.93 -0.42
C SER A 33 -0.75 10.25 -1.25
N ASP A 34 0.22 9.62 -0.58
CA ASP A 34 1.33 8.88 -1.17
C ASP A 34 0.99 7.39 -1.37
N PHE A 35 -0.25 6.96 -1.14
CA PHE A 35 -0.63 5.55 -1.20
C PHE A 35 -0.54 4.95 -2.62
N HIS A 36 0.17 3.82 -2.75
CA HIS A 36 0.16 2.97 -3.94
C HIS A 36 -0.74 1.75 -3.77
N SER A 37 -0.43 0.89 -2.80
CA SER A 37 -1.12 -0.38 -2.58
C SER A 37 -1.09 -0.78 -1.09
N PHE A 38 -2.06 -1.58 -0.63
CA PHE A 38 -1.99 -2.15 0.72
C PHE A 38 -1.09 -3.39 0.73
N LEU A 39 -0.17 -3.44 1.69
CA LEU A 39 0.57 -4.66 2.03
C LEU A 39 -0.28 -5.53 2.97
N THR A 40 -0.77 -4.95 4.06
CA THR A 40 -1.68 -5.62 5.00
C THR A 40 -2.52 -4.60 5.74
N VAL A 41 -3.70 -5.02 6.18
CA VAL A 41 -4.55 -4.29 7.13
C VAL A 41 -4.82 -5.23 8.29
N VAL A 42 -4.54 -4.76 9.50
CA VAL A 42 -4.58 -5.54 10.73
C VAL A 42 -5.60 -4.94 11.69
N ASP A 43 -6.43 -5.82 12.22
CA ASP A 43 -7.27 -5.53 13.36
C ASP A 43 -6.49 -5.82 14.65
N ALA A 44 -6.11 -4.78 15.40
CA ALA A 44 -5.35 -4.99 16.65
C ALA A 44 -6.20 -5.56 17.79
N LYS A 45 -7.53 -5.43 17.75
CA LYS A 45 -8.40 -5.99 18.78
C LYS A 45 -8.51 -7.50 18.64
N GLN A 46 -8.60 -7.98 17.40
CA GLN A 46 -8.71 -9.41 17.09
C GLN A 46 -7.36 -10.06 16.72
N ASN A 47 -6.32 -9.25 16.53
CA ASN A 47 -4.97 -9.66 16.15
C ASN A 47 -4.91 -10.54 14.88
N TRP A 48 -5.63 -10.11 13.84
CA TRP A 48 -5.68 -10.79 12.54
C TRP A 48 -5.50 -9.82 11.36
N GLN A 49 -5.18 -10.36 10.18
CA GLN A 49 -5.15 -9.62 8.93
C GLN A 49 -6.51 -9.65 8.25
N LEU A 50 -6.96 -8.53 7.70
CA LEU A 50 -8.17 -8.47 6.88
C LEU A 50 -7.85 -8.93 5.46
N HIS A 51 -8.84 -9.49 4.77
CA HIS A 51 -8.66 -9.86 3.36
C HIS A 51 -8.70 -8.62 2.48
N LEU A 52 -7.66 -8.48 1.66
CA LEU A 52 -7.49 -7.40 0.70
C LEU A 52 -7.86 -7.88 -0.71
N ASN A 53 -7.83 -6.96 -1.68
CA ASN A 53 -7.99 -7.23 -3.12
C ASN A 53 -9.35 -7.85 -3.50
N ARG A 54 -10.39 -7.57 -2.71
CA ARG A 54 -11.76 -7.95 -3.00
C ARG A 54 -12.50 -6.86 -3.75
N GLN A 55 -13.43 -7.27 -4.60
CA GLN A 55 -14.20 -6.35 -5.41
C GLN A 55 -15.56 -6.05 -4.79
N GLN A 56 -16.00 -4.81 -4.97
CA GLN A 56 -17.35 -4.35 -4.61
C GLN A 56 -18.48 -5.26 -5.11
N VAL A 57 -18.33 -5.83 -6.31
CA VAL A 57 -19.35 -6.69 -6.90
C VAL A 57 -19.57 -7.95 -6.05
N GLU A 58 -18.52 -8.49 -5.43
CA GLU A 58 -18.62 -9.64 -4.54
C GLU A 58 -19.44 -9.25 -3.31
N LEU A 59 -19.09 -8.14 -2.65
CA LEU A 59 -19.84 -7.69 -1.48
C LEU A 59 -21.30 -7.35 -1.82
N ASN A 60 -21.56 -6.75 -2.98
CA ASN A 60 -22.92 -6.46 -3.43
C ASN A 60 -23.77 -7.71 -3.65
N SER A 61 -23.17 -8.88 -3.89
CA SER A 61 -23.90 -10.14 -3.99
C SER A 61 -24.34 -10.68 -2.62
N PHE A 62 -23.56 -10.43 -1.56
CA PHE A 62 -23.80 -10.96 -0.22
C PHE A 62 -24.58 -9.97 0.68
N ASP A 63 -24.26 -8.68 0.60
CA ASP A 63 -24.85 -7.63 1.44
C ASP A 63 -25.03 -6.33 0.63
N PRO A 64 -25.96 -6.30 -0.34
CA PRO A 64 -26.21 -5.11 -1.16
C PRO A 64 -26.70 -3.91 -0.35
N GLN A 65 -27.34 -4.15 0.79
CA GLN A 65 -27.88 -3.11 1.66
C GLN A 65 -26.92 -2.67 2.77
N ARG A 66 -25.73 -3.27 2.85
CA ARG A 66 -24.72 -2.93 3.88
C ARG A 66 -25.30 -3.00 5.29
N SER A 67 -26.11 -4.03 5.50
CA SER A 67 -26.90 -4.22 6.72
C SER A 67 -26.13 -4.97 7.82
N ASN A 68 -25.07 -5.70 7.45
CA ASN A 68 -24.28 -6.46 8.41
C ASN A 68 -23.29 -5.56 9.14
N SER A 69 -23.30 -5.68 10.46
CA SER A 69 -22.37 -4.99 11.35
C SER A 69 -21.65 -5.97 12.27
N GLY A 70 -20.39 -5.70 12.58
CA GLY A 70 -19.59 -6.59 13.42
C GLY A 70 -18.10 -6.29 13.33
N ASN A 71 -17.28 -7.30 13.65
CA ASN A 71 -15.83 -7.20 13.47
C ASN A 71 -15.49 -7.24 11.97
N PRO A 72 -14.67 -6.31 11.47
CA PRO A 72 -14.34 -6.24 10.07
C PRO A 72 -13.37 -7.37 9.68
N TRP A 73 -13.57 -7.92 8.50
CA TRP A 73 -12.69 -8.96 7.95
C TRP A 73 -12.35 -8.76 6.48
N TRP A 74 -13.03 -7.85 5.77
CA TRP A 74 -12.74 -7.45 4.41
C TRP A 74 -12.43 -5.96 4.27
N VAL A 75 -11.46 -5.67 3.41
CA VAL A 75 -11.21 -4.32 2.87
C VAL A 75 -11.29 -4.39 1.36
N LEU A 76 -12.26 -3.66 0.79
CA LEU A 76 -12.59 -3.73 -0.63
C LEU A 76 -12.36 -2.39 -1.30
N PHE A 77 -11.81 -2.41 -2.52
CA PHE A 77 -11.69 -1.20 -3.32
C PHE A 77 -13.08 -0.74 -3.78
N ARG A 78 -13.48 0.51 -3.49
CA ARG A 78 -14.77 1.08 -3.90
C ARG A 78 -14.67 1.77 -5.24
N ASP A 79 -13.97 2.90 -5.23
CA ASP A 79 -13.82 3.83 -6.34
C ASP A 79 -12.67 4.80 -6.03
N TYR A 80 -12.51 5.83 -6.86
CA TYR A 80 -11.58 6.92 -6.60
C TYR A 80 -12.35 8.13 -6.07
N ASP A 81 -11.81 8.75 -5.04
CA ASP A 81 -12.22 10.06 -4.59
C ASP A 81 -11.86 11.10 -5.65
N THR A 82 -12.86 11.83 -6.14
CA THR A 82 -12.67 12.88 -7.14
C THR A 82 -12.47 14.26 -6.53
N VAL A 83 -12.55 14.39 -5.19
CA VAL A 83 -12.29 15.64 -4.48
C VAL A 83 -10.79 15.88 -4.30
N SER A 84 -10.03 14.82 -4.07
CA SER A 84 -8.57 14.86 -4.02
C SER A 84 -7.94 14.96 -5.42
N SER A 85 -6.84 15.72 -5.52
CA SER A 85 -6.03 15.84 -6.73
C SER A 85 -4.58 15.48 -6.38
N PRO A 86 -4.03 14.36 -6.89
CA PRO A 86 -4.68 13.38 -7.78
C PRO A 86 -5.78 12.57 -7.06
N PRO A 87 -6.73 11.97 -7.81
CA PRO A 87 -7.76 11.12 -7.22
C PRO A 87 -7.17 9.99 -6.36
N LEU A 88 -7.59 9.90 -5.11
CA LEU A 88 -7.14 8.86 -4.17
C LEU A 88 -8.11 7.68 -4.14
N PRO A 89 -7.64 6.42 -4.05
CA PRO A 89 -8.53 5.29 -3.95
C PRO A 89 -9.28 5.31 -2.61
N ARG A 90 -10.57 4.98 -2.65
CA ARG A 90 -11.40 4.80 -1.46
C ARG A 90 -11.68 3.33 -1.26
N TYR A 91 -11.59 2.91 0.00
CA TYR A 91 -11.84 1.54 0.39
C TYR A 91 -13.05 1.45 1.30
N GLU A 92 -13.78 0.35 1.18
CA GLU A 92 -14.89 -0.02 2.02
C GLU A 92 -14.44 -1.13 2.98
N VAL A 93 -14.70 -0.94 4.26
CA VAL A 93 -14.42 -1.94 5.30
C VAL A 93 -15.73 -2.64 5.66
N TRP A 94 -15.72 -3.98 5.63
CA TRP A 94 -16.90 -4.78 5.91
C TRP A 94 -16.59 -6.01 6.79
N PRO A 95 -17.51 -6.43 7.67
CA PRO A 95 -18.73 -5.77 8.14
C PRO A 95 -18.48 -4.39 8.74
N HIS A 96 -19.52 -3.54 8.75
CA HIS A 96 -19.38 -2.19 9.27
C HIS A 96 -19.30 -2.18 10.79
N VAL A 97 -18.50 -1.26 11.32
CA VAL A 97 -18.33 -1.09 12.76
C VAL A 97 -19.17 0.10 13.23
N LYS A 98 -20.00 -0.11 14.25
CA LYS A 98 -20.95 0.90 14.78
C LYS A 98 -20.34 1.88 15.78
N GLN A 99 -19.07 1.69 16.10
CA GLN A 99 -18.32 2.50 17.05
C GLN A 99 -16.97 2.85 16.43
N GLU A 100 -16.29 3.86 16.98
CA GLU A 100 -14.94 4.21 16.55
C GLU A 100 -14.03 2.97 16.60
N TYR A 101 -13.43 2.66 15.46
CA TYR A 101 -12.61 1.47 15.27
C TYR A 101 -11.32 1.84 14.53
N VAL A 102 -10.19 1.44 15.10
CA VAL A 102 -8.86 1.75 14.55
C VAL A 102 -8.29 0.49 13.94
N LEU A 103 -8.04 0.54 12.64
CA LEU A 103 -7.32 -0.51 11.90
C LEU A 103 -5.89 -0.03 11.65
N PHE A 104 -4.92 -0.89 11.92
CA PHE A 104 -3.54 -0.67 11.54
C PHE A 104 -3.36 -1.12 10.09
N PHE A 105 -2.54 -0.43 9.32
CA PHE A 105 -2.26 -0.85 7.95
C PHE A 105 -0.82 -0.56 7.58
N LEU A 106 -0.26 -1.44 6.77
CA LEU A 106 0.98 -1.24 6.06
C LEU A 106 0.63 -1.04 4.59
N TYR A 107 1.26 -0.05 3.96
CA TYR A 107 1.03 0.27 2.57
C TYR A 107 2.34 0.59 1.88
N GLU A 108 2.36 0.35 0.57
CA GLU A 108 3.42 0.78 -0.31
C GLU A 108 3.17 2.23 -0.71
N THR A 109 4.21 3.07 -0.58
CA THR A 109 4.18 4.45 -1.06
C THR A 109 4.43 4.49 -2.56
N ARG A 110 3.80 5.42 -3.28
CA ARG A 110 4.07 5.65 -4.71
C ARG A 110 5.52 6.06 -4.87
N ALA A 111 6.20 5.43 -5.83
CA ALA A 111 7.53 5.87 -6.23
C ALA A 111 7.45 7.30 -6.79
N GLU A 112 8.46 8.11 -6.45
CA GLU A 112 8.64 9.43 -7.04
C GLU A 112 8.90 9.28 -8.55
N ASP A 113 8.35 10.20 -9.35
CA ASP A 113 8.65 10.24 -10.77
C ASP A 113 10.09 10.72 -10.96
N LEU A 114 10.89 9.95 -11.72
CA LEU A 114 12.29 10.29 -12.00
C LEU A 114 12.46 11.59 -12.78
N TRP A 115 11.38 12.13 -13.36
CA TRP A 115 11.38 13.44 -14.02
C TRP A 115 11.25 14.61 -13.06
N ASP A 116 10.88 14.38 -11.79
CA ASP A 116 10.81 15.45 -10.80
C ASP A 116 12.22 15.91 -10.42
N THR A 117 12.40 17.23 -10.30
CA THR A 117 13.71 17.85 -10.01
C THR A 117 14.22 17.49 -8.61
N GLY A 118 13.32 17.06 -7.73
CA GLY A 118 13.65 16.57 -6.37
C GLY A 118 13.73 15.05 -6.24
N ALA A 119 13.50 14.28 -7.32
CA ALA A 119 13.39 12.83 -7.23
C ALA A 119 14.70 12.22 -6.70
N ALA A 120 14.61 11.53 -5.57
CA ALA A 120 15.73 10.78 -5.04
C ALA A 120 15.65 9.32 -5.52
N LEU A 121 16.77 8.79 -6.00
CA LEU A 121 16.87 7.35 -6.19
C LEU A 121 16.63 6.65 -4.84
N PRO A 122 15.91 5.52 -4.81
CA PRO A 122 15.78 4.69 -3.63
C PRO A 122 17.16 4.47 -3.00
N ARG A 123 17.25 4.50 -1.66
CA ARG A 123 18.55 4.47 -0.94
C ARG A 123 19.45 3.30 -1.33
N TYR A 124 18.86 2.19 -1.76
CA TYR A 124 19.57 0.99 -2.19
C TYR A 124 20.14 1.09 -3.61
N ILE A 125 19.60 1.99 -4.45
CA ILE A 125 20.14 2.29 -5.77
C ILE A 125 21.22 3.36 -5.62
N ARG A 126 22.48 2.90 -5.68
CA ARG A 126 23.67 3.73 -5.55
C ARG A 126 23.99 4.45 -6.87
N GLY A 127 23.62 5.73 -6.93
CA GLY A 127 23.86 6.59 -8.10
C GLY A 127 25.34 6.79 -8.45
N ASP A 128 26.24 6.69 -7.47
CA ASP A 128 27.68 6.71 -7.66
C ASP A 128 28.18 5.50 -8.47
N ILE A 129 27.65 4.32 -8.20
CA ILE A 129 28.00 3.10 -8.94
C ILE A 129 27.47 3.17 -10.37
N LEU A 130 26.23 3.64 -10.55
CA LEU A 130 25.65 3.84 -11.89
C LEU A 130 26.47 4.85 -12.71
N LEU A 131 26.98 5.91 -12.07
CA LEU A 131 27.86 6.87 -12.72
C LEU A 131 29.19 6.20 -13.14
N ASP A 132 29.82 5.41 -12.28
CA ASP A 132 31.06 4.71 -12.61
C ASP A 132 30.86 3.67 -13.74
N MET A 133 29.70 3.01 -13.79
CA MET A 133 29.32 2.14 -14.92
C MET A 133 29.19 2.92 -16.22
N ALA A 134 28.53 4.09 -16.18
CA ALA A 134 28.39 4.96 -17.35
C ALA A 134 29.74 5.52 -17.81
N LEU A 135 30.62 5.88 -16.87
CA LEU A 135 31.98 6.35 -17.17
C LEU A 135 32.86 5.24 -17.75
N ALA A 136 32.72 3.99 -17.28
CA ALA A 136 33.38 2.85 -17.89
C ALA A 136 32.97 2.71 -19.37
N GLU A 137 31.68 2.66 -19.65
CA GLU A 137 31.19 2.50 -21.02
C GLU A 137 31.59 3.68 -21.92
N ALA A 138 31.50 4.90 -21.39
CA ALA A 138 31.98 6.10 -22.08
C ALA A 138 33.49 6.02 -22.38
N SER A 139 34.31 5.52 -21.46
CA SER A 139 35.76 5.38 -21.63
C SER A 139 36.15 4.30 -22.64
N ARG A 140 35.28 3.30 -22.85
CA ARG A 140 35.45 2.24 -23.85
C ARG A 140 35.10 2.72 -25.26
N TRP A 141 34.25 3.72 -25.40
CA TRP A 141 33.77 4.18 -26.69
C TRP A 141 34.75 5.15 -27.38
N PRO A 142 35.26 4.84 -28.58
CA PRO A 142 36.25 5.67 -29.27
C PRO A 142 35.69 6.97 -29.89
N GLY A 143 34.36 7.14 -29.90
CA GLY A 143 33.68 8.25 -30.56
C GLY A 143 33.02 7.83 -31.88
N PRO A 144 32.20 8.71 -32.49
CA PRO A 144 31.44 8.38 -33.69
C PRO A 144 32.29 8.35 -34.97
N SER A 145 33.44 9.01 -35.00
CA SER A 145 34.32 9.07 -36.18
C SER A 145 35.73 9.56 -35.82
N ALA A 146 36.71 9.35 -36.70
CA ALA A 146 38.07 9.86 -36.53
C ALA A 146 38.15 11.40 -36.46
N ALA A 147 37.19 12.11 -37.07
CA ALA A 147 37.11 13.57 -37.04
C ALA A 147 36.54 14.10 -35.71
N ASN A 148 35.80 13.26 -34.98
CA ASN A 148 35.20 13.60 -33.69
C ASN A 148 35.52 12.47 -32.68
N PRO A 149 36.79 12.33 -32.25
CA PRO A 149 37.16 11.31 -31.28
C PRO A 149 36.58 11.65 -29.91
N ASN A 150 36.24 10.65 -29.12
CA ASN A 150 35.89 10.84 -27.72
C ASN A 150 37.15 11.20 -26.92
N PRO A 151 37.22 12.38 -26.26
CA PRO A 151 38.38 12.78 -25.46
C PRO A 151 38.65 11.84 -24.28
N GLY A 152 37.61 11.17 -23.77
CA GLY A 152 37.70 10.24 -22.64
C GLY A 152 38.05 8.80 -23.02
N TYR A 153 38.27 8.50 -24.31
CA TYR A 153 38.57 7.13 -24.75
C TYR A 153 39.92 6.65 -24.19
N SER A 154 39.86 5.64 -23.33
CA SER A 154 41.05 4.96 -22.81
C SER A 154 40.67 3.61 -22.21
N LEU A 155 41.26 2.54 -22.74
CA LEU A 155 41.06 1.18 -22.23
C LEU A 155 41.60 1.00 -20.80
N SER A 156 42.61 1.78 -20.39
CA SER A 156 43.12 1.73 -19.02
C SER A 156 42.18 2.44 -18.04
N LEU A 157 41.53 3.53 -18.47
CA LEU A 157 40.50 4.19 -17.67
C LEU A 157 39.27 3.29 -17.53
N TYR A 158 38.85 2.65 -18.63
CA TYR A 158 37.80 1.63 -18.61
C TYR A 158 38.08 0.54 -17.57
N ALA A 159 39.27 -0.07 -17.60
CA ALA A 159 39.65 -1.12 -16.65
C ALA A 159 39.60 -0.63 -15.20
N THR A 160 39.95 0.63 -14.96
CA THR A 160 39.91 1.23 -13.61
C THR A 160 38.48 1.43 -13.12
N HIS A 161 37.58 1.93 -13.97
CA HIS A 161 36.17 2.12 -13.60
C HIS A 161 35.47 0.77 -13.39
N ILE A 162 35.71 -0.23 -14.24
CA ILE A 162 35.13 -1.58 -14.06
C ILE A 162 35.59 -2.22 -12.74
N ALA A 163 36.87 -2.15 -12.40
CA ALA A 163 37.35 -2.70 -11.13
C ALA A 163 36.67 -2.06 -9.91
N LYS A 164 36.38 -0.75 -9.97
CA LYS A 164 35.62 -0.05 -8.92
C LYS A 164 34.17 -0.50 -8.87
N VAL A 165 33.52 -0.63 -10.02
CA VAL A 165 32.14 -1.12 -10.12
C VAL A 165 32.03 -2.53 -9.53
N GLU A 166 32.92 -3.44 -9.92
CA GLU A 166 32.92 -4.82 -9.40
C GLU A 166 33.09 -4.85 -7.88
N GLN A 167 34.02 -4.05 -7.33
CA GLN A 167 34.20 -3.94 -5.89
C GLN A 167 32.93 -3.43 -5.20
N ALA A 168 32.29 -2.40 -5.78
CA ALA A 168 31.09 -1.80 -5.20
C ALA A 168 29.87 -2.73 -5.29
N LEU A 169 29.74 -3.51 -6.37
CA LEU A 169 28.68 -4.51 -6.53
C LEU A 169 28.81 -5.64 -5.49
N ASN A 170 30.03 -6.14 -5.24
CA ASN A 170 30.24 -7.16 -4.21
C ASN A 170 29.86 -6.64 -2.81
N LEU A 171 30.12 -5.37 -2.52
CA LEU A 171 29.71 -4.77 -1.25
C LEU A 171 28.20 -4.61 -1.15
N LEU A 172 27.53 -4.27 -2.26
CA LEU A 172 26.08 -4.20 -2.31
C LEU A 172 25.42 -5.57 -2.10
N GLU A 173 25.97 -6.62 -2.69
CA GLU A 173 25.49 -8.00 -2.48
C GLU A 173 25.57 -8.40 -1.00
N LEU A 174 26.70 -8.12 -0.34
CA LEU A 174 26.86 -8.38 1.08
C LEU A 174 25.88 -7.57 1.96
N GLN A 175 25.58 -6.33 1.58
CA GLN A 175 24.65 -5.49 2.32
C GLN A 175 23.19 -5.95 2.15
N ASP A 176 22.83 -6.43 0.96
CA ASP A 176 21.48 -6.94 0.70
C ASP A 176 21.18 -8.17 1.57
N ASP A 177 22.15 -9.10 1.67
CA ASP A 177 22.06 -10.28 2.53
C ASP A 177 21.86 -9.92 4.02
N GLU A 178 22.44 -8.81 4.50
CA GLU A 178 22.31 -8.34 5.88
C GLU A 178 20.94 -7.68 6.15
N VAL A 179 20.40 -6.95 5.17
CA VAL A 179 19.17 -6.15 5.33
C VAL A 179 17.90 -7.01 5.34
N PHE A 180 17.89 -8.14 4.63
CA PHE A 180 16.73 -9.04 4.59
C PHE A 180 16.28 -9.53 5.99
N ALA A 181 17.17 -9.49 6.99
CA ALA A 181 16.90 -10.00 8.33
C ALA A 181 16.06 -9.07 9.24
N GLN A 182 15.70 -7.84 8.82
CA GLN A 182 15.06 -6.86 9.72
C GLN A 182 13.57 -6.56 9.50
N ASP A 183 12.91 -7.10 8.48
CA ASP A 183 11.83 -6.32 7.86
C ASP A 183 10.40 -6.88 8.08
N TYR A 184 9.57 -6.12 8.83
CA TYR A 184 8.08 -6.14 8.96
C TYR A 184 7.31 -7.47 9.01
N SER A 185 7.97 -8.63 9.13
CA SER A 185 7.38 -9.96 8.94
C SER A 185 6.23 -10.24 9.91
N ARG A 186 6.32 -9.71 11.14
CA ARG A 186 5.34 -9.97 12.20
C ARG A 186 3.90 -9.64 11.79
N PHE A 187 3.67 -8.57 11.03
CA PHE A 187 2.30 -8.21 10.62
C PHE A 187 1.82 -8.98 9.39
N LEU A 188 2.74 -9.40 8.52
CA LEU A 188 2.46 -10.25 7.35
C LEU A 188 2.30 -11.73 7.74
N GLU A 189 2.80 -12.13 8.91
CA GLU A 189 2.68 -13.48 9.47
C GLU A 189 1.40 -13.68 10.30
N LEU A 190 0.64 -12.62 10.58
CA LEU A 190 -0.60 -12.75 11.34
C LEU A 190 -1.62 -13.64 10.58
N PRO A 191 -2.45 -14.42 11.28
CA PRO A 191 -3.48 -15.20 10.62
C PRO A 191 -4.49 -14.26 9.94
N PHE A 192 -5.01 -14.66 8.79
CA PHE A 192 -6.12 -13.96 8.17
C PHE A 192 -7.41 -14.10 9.00
N ALA A 193 -8.24 -13.06 8.95
CA ALA A 193 -9.53 -13.03 9.58
C ALA A 193 -10.40 -14.19 9.05
N PRO A 194 -11.18 -14.84 9.92
CA PRO A 194 -12.06 -15.92 9.51
C PRO A 194 -13.17 -15.41 8.60
N PHE A 195 -13.52 -16.19 7.57
CA PHE A 195 -14.61 -15.87 6.65
C PHE A 195 -16.01 -16.13 7.23
N ASP A 196 -16.10 -16.78 8.41
CA ASP A 196 -17.35 -17.27 8.97
C ASP A 196 -17.46 -16.97 10.47
N ALA A 197 -18.64 -16.53 10.90
CA ALA A 197 -19.03 -16.32 12.29
C ALA A 197 -18.95 -17.60 13.14
N SER A 198 -19.03 -18.79 12.52
CA SER A 198 -18.90 -20.06 13.24
C SER A 198 -17.49 -20.32 13.79
N PHE A 199 -16.46 -19.67 13.24
CA PHE A 199 -15.11 -19.72 13.79
C PHE A 199 -15.04 -18.93 15.10
N MET A 200 -15.63 -17.72 15.12
CA MET A 200 -15.67 -16.87 16.31
C MET A 200 -16.39 -17.55 17.47
N GLN A 201 -17.51 -18.23 17.20
CA GLN A 201 -18.24 -18.97 18.24
C GLN A 201 -17.51 -20.21 18.76
N ARG A 202 -16.68 -20.86 17.94
CA ARG A 202 -15.95 -22.08 18.35
C ARG A 202 -14.63 -21.79 19.08
N HIS A 203 -14.14 -20.56 18.97
CA HIS A 203 -12.90 -20.10 19.59
C HIS A 203 -13.13 -18.99 20.64
N ASP A 204 -14.39 -18.74 21.03
CA ASP A 204 -14.72 -17.90 22.17
C ASP A 204 -14.51 -18.74 23.44
N PHE A 205 -13.44 -18.46 24.19
CA PHE A 205 -13.17 -19.14 25.45
C PHE A 205 -14.16 -18.63 26.49
N GLU A 206 -14.97 -19.52 27.04
CA GLU A 206 -15.99 -19.14 28.00
C GLU A 206 -15.34 -18.90 29.38
N LEU A 207 -15.90 -17.99 30.18
CA LEU A 207 -15.38 -17.66 31.53
C LEU A 207 -15.39 -18.87 32.49
N SER A 208 -16.02 -19.97 32.10
CA SER A 208 -16.05 -21.26 32.80
C SER A 208 -14.82 -22.14 32.52
N ASP A 209 -14.00 -21.79 31.52
CA ASP A 209 -12.77 -22.52 31.14
C ASP A 209 -11.52 -22.04 31.92
N TYR A 210 -11.71 -21.17 32.92
CA TYR A 210 -10.67 -20.72 33.87
C TYR A 210 -10.85 -21.33 35.26
#